data_AF-X1F1I4-F1
#
_entry.id   AF-X1F1I4-F1
#
_cell.length_a   1.000
_cell.length_b   1.000
_cell.length_c   1.000
_cell.angle_alpha   90.00
_cell.angle_beta   90.00
_cell.angle_gamma   90.00
#
_symmetry.space_group_name_H-M   'P 1'
#
loop_
_entity.id
_entity.type
_entity.pdbx_description
1 polymer ?
#
loop_
_entity_poly.entity_id
_entity_poly.type
_entity_poly.pdbx_seq_one_letter_code
_entity_poly.pdbx_strand_id
1 'polypeptide(L)'
;MTKPPEVKGVTPKVIHQQIKSEDLFETDLEFEPKYVPWVFINNIISRVLARMTGQGPYGPVVVKCTEDGSLATVSRGGAFDDYQKIEHDFVASITSTTDGATTTDHLIDSTKDFIALLVKIGDTVKNTTDTIYALVEAVTQHNLTLSSDIMATGENYEIIPSHEFTFNQQVTRIDIFTYDGKVDYQLTRDNVKAYGHKIELFEDSFYSLDFFTFKVKATAVTFTAATPTRSKLMGWFREGG
;
A
#
# COMPACT_ATOMS: atom_id res chain seq x y z
N MET A 1 -24.97 -14.23 38.65
CA MET A 1 -24.98 -12.77 38.84
C MET A 1 -26.42 -12.32 38.96
N THR A 2 -26.78 -11.66 40.06
CA THR A 2 -28.12 -11.12 40.31
C THR A 2 -28.40 -9.92 39.40
N LYS A 3 -29.65 -9.81 38.92
CA LYS A 3 -30.13 -8.72 38.06
C LYS A 3 -29.79 -7.35 38.69
N PRO A 4 -29.21 -6.39 37.95
CA PRO A 4 -28.98 -5.04 38.45
C PRO A 4 -30.30 -4.38 38.89
N PRO A 5 -30.30 -3.55 39.94
CA PRO A 5 -31.51 -2.92 40.45
C PRO A 5 -32.14 -1.99 39.40
N GLU A 6 -33.44 -2.14 39.18
CA GLU A 6 -34.22 -1.24 38.32
C GLU A 6 -34.30 0.16 38.96
N VAL A 7 -33.96 1.19 38.17
CA VAL A 7 -34.04 2.59 38.59
C VAL A 7 -35.52 2.99 38.69
N LYS A 8 -36.05 3.09 39.91
CA LYS A 8 -37.42 3.54 40.18
C LYS A 8 -37.66 4.95 39.63
N GLY A 9 -38.71 5.12 38.82
CA GLY A 9 -39.21 6.43 38.39
C GLY A 9 -38.87 6.84 36.95
N VAL A 10 -38.19 5.99 36.19
CA VAL A 10 -37.97 6.23 34.76
C VAL A 10 -38.84 5.26 33.96
N THR A 11 -39.86 5.78 33.28
CA THR A 11 -40.63 4.96 32.31
C THR A 11 -39.74 4.76 31.08
N PRO A 12 -39.33 3.52 30.75
CA PRO A 12 -38.55 3.26 29.55
C PRO A 12 -39.36 3.69 28.33
N LYS A 13 -38.79 4.54 27.48
CA LYS A 13 -39.42 4.89 26.20
C LYS A 13 -39.22 3.72 25.25
N VAL A 14 -40.27 2.93 25.05
CA VAL A 14 -40.29 1.87 24.03
C VAL A 14 -40.77 2.49 22.73
N ILE A 15 -39.95 2.36 21.68
CA ILE A 15 -40.29 2.80 20.33
C ILE A 15 -40.42 1.54 19.49
N HIS A 16 -41.61 1.32 18.92
CA HIS A 16 -41.84 0.26 17.95
C HIS A 16 -41.65 0.85 16.55
N GLN A 17 -40.77 0.25 15.75
CA GLN A 17 -40.50 0.70 14.40
C GLN A 17 -40.59 -0.49 13.45
N GLN A 18 -41.37 -0.35 12.39
CA GLN A 18 -41.56 -1.40 11.39
C GLN A 18 -40.39 -1.36 10.39
N ILE A 19 -39.74 -2.50 10.17
CA ILE A 19 -38.69 -2.66 9.15
C ILE A 19 -39.37 -2.74 7.78
N LYS A 20 -38.86 -1.98 6.79
CA LYS A 20 -39.46 -1.82 5.45
C LYS A 20 -38.87 -2.74 4.36
N SER A 21 -38.01 -3.69 4.69
CA SER A 21 -37.39 -4.59 3.70
C SER A 21 -37.14 -5.98 4.26
N GLU A 22 -37.37 -6.95 3.38
CA GLU A 22 -37.67 -8.38 3.57
C GLU A 22 -36.41 -9.20 3.30
N ASP A 23 -35.95 -9.99 4.28
CA ASP A 23 -35.17 -11.25 4.16
C ASP A 23 -34.36 -11.51 5.44
N LEU A 24 -35.07 -11.88 6.50
CA LEU A 24 -34.48 -12.55 7.67
C LEU A 24 -35.21 -13.88 7.85
N PHE A 25 -34.75 -14.88 7.10
CA PHE A 25 -34.91 -16.35 7.25
C PHE A 25 -36.26 -16.90 7.68
N GLU A 26 -36.98 -17.63 6.80
CA GLU A 26 -38.02 -18.59 7.25
C GLU A 26 -38.51 -19.63 6.22
N THR A 27 -37.67 -20.15 5.31
CA THR A 27 -38.09 -21.27 4.42
C THR A 27 -37.73 -22.68 4.89
N ASP A 28 -36.73 -22.86 5.79
CA ASP A 28 -36.16 -24.19 6.09
C ASP A 28 -36.14 -24.61 7.59
N LEU A 29 -36.96 -24.01 8.45
CA LEU A 29 -37.05 -24.41 9.87
C LEU A 29 -38.01 -25.60 10.06
N GLU A 30 -37.51 -26.82 9.86
CA GLU A 30 -38.25 -28.07 10.15
C GLU A 30 -38.15 -28.42 11.65
N PHE A 31 -39.30 -28.51 12.34
CA PHE A 31 -39.38 -28.88 13.76
C PHE A 31 -39.81 -30.34 13.94
N GLU A 32 -39.29 -31.03 14.95
CA GLU A 32 -39.77 -32.35 15.36
C GLU A 32 -40.05 -32.39 16.88
N PRO A 33 -41.32 -32.57 17.33
CA PRO A 33 -42.54 -32.76 16.53
C PRO A 33 -42.90 -31.52 15.70
N LYS A 34 -43.52 -31.76 14.54
CA LYS A 34 -43.91 -30.71 13.57
C LYS A 34 -44.78 -29.59 14.14
N TYR A 35 -45.48 -29.85 15.24
CA TYR A 35 -46.39 -28.90 15.88
C TYR A 35 -45.92 -28.64 17.31
N VAL A 36 -45.16 -27.56 17.49
CA VAL A 36 -44.75 -27.07 18.81
C VAL A 36 -45.72 -25.94 19.20
N PRO A 37 -46.52 -26.08 20.27
CA PRO A 37 -47.60 -25.11 20.57
C PRO A 37 -47.08 -23.72 20.99
N TRP A 38 -45.82 -23.61 21.41
CA TRP A 38 -45.21 -22.37 21.90
C TRP A 38 -43.75 -22.31 21.47
N VAL A 39 -43.45 -21.63 20.36
CA VAL A 39 -42.08 -21.31 19.94
C VAL A 39 -41.87 -19.82 20.08
N PHE A 40 -40.80 -19.42 20.76
CA PHE A 40 -40.39 -18.03 20.88
C PHE A 40 -39.00 -17.87 20.27
N ILE A 41 -38.93 -17.24 19.09
CA ILE A 41 -37.66 -16.87 18.47
C ILE A 41 -37.29 -15.50 19.02
N ASN A 42 -36.24 -15.43 19.83
CA ASN A 42 -35.71 -14.18 20.35
C ASN A 42 -34.43 -13.83 19.58
N ASN A 43 -34.55 -13.00 18.54
CA ASN A 43 -33.41 -12.54 17.77
C ASN A 43 -32.71 -11.40 18.52
N ILE A 44 -31.50 -11.64 19.02
CA ILE A 44 -30.60 -10.56 19.46
C ILE A 44 -29.84 -10.08 18.23
N ILE A 45 -30.31 -9.02 17.59
CA ILE A 45 -29.53 -8.32 16.57
C ILE A 45 -28.55 -7.39 17.30
N SER A 46 -27.33 -7.85 17.54
CA SER A 46 -26.24 -7.01 18.06
C SER A 46 -25.60 -6.23 16.90
N ARG A 47 -25.84 -4.92 16.85
CA ARG A 47 -25.05 -3.99 16.03
C ARG A 47 -23.88 -3.47 16.85
N VAL A 48 -22.65 -3.87 16.48
CA VAL A 48 -21.43 -3.32 17.08
C VAL A 48 -21.00 -2.12 16.25
N LEU A 49 -21.12 -0.92 16.83
CA LEU A 49 -20.54 0.29 16.29
C LEU A 49 -19.16 0.48 16.92
N ALA A 50 -18.12 -0.02 16.26
CA ALA A 50 -16.76 0.29 16.65
C ALA A 50 -16.43 1.74 16.27
N ARG A 51 -16.03 2.56 17.24
CA ARG A 51 -15.47 3.89 17.00
C ARG A 51 -14.08 3.94 17.63
N MET A 52 -13.11 4.40 16.84
CA MET A 52 -11.79 4.69 17.37
C MET A 52 -11.81 6.07 18.02
N THR A 53 -11.27 6.16 19.25
CA THR A 53 -11.13 7.42 19.98
C THR A 53 -9.67 7.65 20.34
N GLY A 54 -9.16 8.85 20.07
CA GLY A 54 -7.80 9.27 20.40
C GLY A 54 -7.81 10.37 21.48
N GLN A 55 -6.67 10.60 22.13
CA GLN A 55 -6.52 11.69 23.11
C GLN A 55 -6.20 13.01 22.39
N GLY A 56 -7.16 13.94 22.36
CA GLY A 56 -6.98 15.29 21.84
C GLY A 56 -6.49 16.30 22.89
N PRO A 57 -6.25 17.56 22.48
CA PRO A 57 -5.75 18.62 23.38
C PRO A 57 -6.68 18.92 24.56
N TYR A 58 -7.99 18.74 24.38
CA TYR A 58 -9.04 19.05 25.37
C TYR A 58 -9.83 17.81 25.83
N GLY A 59 -9.32 16.59 25.56
CA GLY A 59 -9.99 15.33 25.93
C GLY A 59 -10.10 14.33 24.78
N PRO A 60 -10.81 13.21 24.97
CA PRO A 60 -10.97 12.18 23.95
C PRO A 60 -11.77 12.71 22.76
N VAL A 61 -11.27 12.44 21.55
CA VAL A 61 -11.88 12.83 20.27
C VAL A 61 -12.11 11.59 19.42
N VAL A 62 -13.23 11.56 18.69
CA VAL A 62 -13.49 10.49 17.72
C VAL A 62 -12.52 10.68 16.57
N VAL A 63 -11.79 9.61 16.27
CA VAL A 63 -10.82 9.62 15.20
C VAL A 63 -11.56 9.50 13.87
N LYS A 64 -11.26 10.40 12.94
CA LYS A 64 -11.80 10.37 11.58
C LYS A 64 -10.72 9.84 10.65
N CYS A 65 -11.06 8.84 9.86
CA CYS A 65 -10.26 8.48 8.70
C CYS A 65 -10.59 9.44 7.55
N THR A 66 -9.65 9.58 6.62
CA THR A 66 -9.89 10.18 5.31
C THR A 66 -10.81 9.27 4.48
N GLU A 67 -11.32 9.76 3.34
CA GLU A 67 -12.25 9.01 2.49
C GLU A 67 -11.67 7.66 1.98
N ASP A 68 -10.35 7.60 1.81
CA ASP A 68 -9.59 6.40 1.43
C ASP A 68 -9.25 5.49 2.62
N GLY A 69 -9.74 5.79 3.82
CA GLY A 69 -9.54 4.99 5.03
C GLY A 69 -8.22 5.24 5.76
N SER A 70 -7.40 6.18 5.31
CA SER A 70 -6.12 6.53 5.94
C SER A 70 -6.35 7.30 7.26
N LEU A 71 -5.47 7.08 8.24
CA LEU A 71 -5.56 7.72 9.54
C LEU A 71 -4.47 8.79 9.71
N ALA A 72 -4.88 10.05 9.86
CA ALA A 72 -3.97 11.13 10.23
C ALA A 72 -3.67 11.10 11.75
N THR A 73 -2.45 10.71 12.13
CA THR A 73 -1.98 10.86 13.52
C THR A 73 -0.88 11.91 13.59
N VAL A 74 -1.01 12.84 14.55
CA VAL A 74 -0.03 13.90 14.77
C VAL A 74 0.50 13.90 16.20
N SER A 75 1.77 14.24 16.38
CA SER A 75 2.31 14.61 17.68
C SER A 75 1.60 15.85 18.22
N ARG A 76 1.40 15.90 19.55
CA ARG A 76 0.63 16.96 20.23
C ARG A 76 1.09 18.37 19.80
N GLY A 77 0.19 19.14 19.17
CA GLY A 77 0.45 20.52 18.71
C GLY A 77 0.84 20.67 17.23
N GLY A 78 1.04 19.57 16.51
CA GLY A 78 1.34 19.59 15.07
C GLY A 78 0.10 19.28 14.24
N ALA A 79 -0.78 20.23 13.89
CA ALA A 79 -1.84 19.90 12.92
C ALA A 79 -1.22 19.70 11.52
N PHE A 80 -1.61 18.64 10.80
CA PHE A 80 -1.53 18.61 9.32
C PHE A 80 -2.90 19.04 8.83
N ASP A 81 -2.92 19.97 7.88
CA ASP A 81 -4.18 20.53 7.38
C ASP A 81 -4.63 19.83 6.09
N ASP A 82 -3.69 19.21 5.36
CA ASP A 82 -3.96 18.55 4.10
C ASP A 82 -2.88 17.48 3.74
N TYR A 83 -3.13 16.72 2.69
CA TYR A 83 -2.27 15.62 2.23
C TYR A 83 -2.31 15.43 0.71
N GLN A 84 -1.27 14.79 0.18
CA GLN A 84 -1.24 14.32 -1.20
C GLN A 84 -1.04 12.81 -1.22
N LYS A 85 -1.93 12.14 -1.95
CA LYS A 85 -1.84 10.71 -2.25
C LYS A 85 -1.22 10.51 -3.63
N ILE A 86 -0.26 9.60 -3.73
CA ILE A 86 0.28 9.13 -5.01
C ILE A 86 0.39 7.60 -4.97
N GLU A 87 -0.15 6.93 -5.99
CA GLU A 87 -0.15 5.47 -6.14
C GLU A 87 0.66 5.11 -7.39
N HIS A 88 1.36 3.97 -7.34
CA HIS A 88 2.15 3.48 -8.46
C HIS A 88 2.15 1.95 -8.50
N ASP A 89 1.93 1.43 -9.70
CA ASP A 89 2.06 0.01 -10.03
C ASP A 89 3.35 -0.17 -10.82
N PHE A 90 4.27 -0.98 -10.31
CA PHE A 90 5.51 -1.31 -11.01
C PHE A 90 5.21 -2.35 -12.08
N VAL A 91 5.33 -1.94 -13.35
CA VAL A 91 5.08 -2.79 -14.52
C VAL A 91 6.34 -2.88 -15.37
N ALA A 92 6.62 -4.06 -15.91
CA ALA A 92 7.72 -4.25 -16.85
C ALA A 92 7.53 -3.33 -18.08
N SER A 93 8.54 -2.54 -18.40
CA SER A 93 8.52 -1.63 -19.56
C SER A 93 9.13 -2.26 -20.81
N ILE A 94 10.02 -3.24 -20.62
CA ILE A 94 10.77 -3.89 -21.70
C ILE A 94 10.83 -5.38 -21.40
N THR A 95 10.57 -6.17 -22.44
CA THR A 95 10.74 -7.63 -22.42
C THR A 95 11.52 -8.03 -23.67
N SER A 96 12.55 -8.86 -23.54
CA SER A 96 13.36 -9.33 -24.68
C SER A 96 14.17 -10.58 -24.32
N THR A 97 15.07 -10.96 -25.21
CA THR A 97 16.02 -12.07 -25.08
C THR A 97 17.42 -11.55 -25.40
N THR A 98 18.42 -11.89 -24.59
CA THR A 98 19.82 -11.53 -24.86
C THR A 98 20.33 -12.19 -26.14
N ASP A 99 21.11 -11.47 -26.94
CA ASP A 99 21.74 -11.97 -28.18
C ASP A 99 23.27 -11.83 -28.19
N GLY A 100 23.83 -11.08 -27.23
CA GLY A 100 25.26 -10.87 -27.09
C GLY A 100 25.96 -12.03 -26.35
N ALA A 101 27.29 -12.03 -26.39
CA ALA A 101 28.10 -13.01 -25.68
C ALA A 101 27.93 -12.90 -24.15
N THR A 102 27.89 -14.04 -23.47
CA THR A 102 27.82 -14.11 -22.01
C THR A 102 29.04 -13.43 -21.41
N THR A 103 28.79 -12.36 -20.66
CA THR A 103 29.81 -11.56 -19.98
C THR A 103 29.31 -11.33 -18.56
N THR A 104 30.17 -11.54 -17.57
CA THR A 104 29.82 -11.42 -16.15
C THR A 104 29.20 -10.05 -15.85
N ASP A 105 28.10 -10.03 -15.10
CA ASP A 105 27.40 -8.82 -14.68
C ASP A 105 26.84 -7.97 -15.84
N HIS A 106 26.67 -8.56 -17.03
CA HIS A 106 26.20 -7.82 -18.21
C HIS A 106 24.97 -8.44 -18.86
N LEU A 107 24.04 -7.57 -19.27
CA LEU A 107 22.97 -7.89 -20.19
C LEU A 107 23.26 -7.21 -21.52
N ILE A 108 23.44 -8.01 -22.58
CA ILE A 108 23.75 -7.52 -23.92
C ILE A 108 22.64 -7.96 -24.87
N ASP A 109 21.96 -6.97 -25.46
CA ASP A 109 20.92 -7.16 -26.48
C ASP A 109 21.11 -6.10 -27.57
N SER A 110 21.65 -6.53 -28.71
CA SER A 110 21.91 -5.67 -29.88
C SER A 110 20.64 -5.25 -30.62
N THR A 111 19.51 -5.92 -30.35
CA THR A 111 18.20 -5.58 -30.92
C THR A 111 17.50 -4.44 -30.17
N LYS A 112 17.98 -4.07 -28.97
CA LYS A 112 17.40 -3.03 -28.13
C LYS A 112 18.33 -1.85 -27.99
N ASP A 113 17.77 -0.64 -28.10
CA ASP A 113 18.43 0.60 -27.73
C ASP A 113 17.94 1.02 -26.34
N PHE A 114 18.69 0.68 -25.29
CA PHE A 114 18.31 0.95 -23.90
C PHE A 114 18.27 2.44 -23.57
N ILE A 115 19.03 3.27 -24.29
CA ILE A 115 19.00 4.73 -24.10
C ILE A 115 17.72 5.29 -24.70
N ALA A 116 17.36 4.88 -25.91
CA ALA A 116 16.11 5.30 -26.57
C ALA A 116 14.86 4.78 -25.83
N LEU A 117 14.97 3.62 -25.20
CA LEU A 117 13.93 3.05 -24.33
C LEU A 117 13.90 3.65 -22.92
N LEU A 118 14.75 4.64 -22.64
CA LEU A 118 14.79 5.40 -21.38
C LEU A 118 15.08 4.53 -20.14
N VAL A 119 15.85 3.44 -20.30
CA VAL A 119 16.36 2.65 -19.17
C VAL A 119 17.31 3.51 -18.35
N LYS A 120 17.17 3.47 -17.03
CA LYS A 120 17.95 4.28 -16.10
C LYS A 120 18.66 3.40 -15.06
N ILE A 121 19.72 3.97 -14.49
CA ILE A 121 20.40 3.38 -13.34
C ILE A 121 19.42 3.26 -12.17
N GLY A 122 19.39 2.07 -11.56
CA GLY A 122 18.49 1.69 -10.48
C GLY A 122 17.15 1.13 -10.94
N ASP A 123 16.94 0.92 -12.23
CA ASP A 123 15.89 0.03 -12.74
C ASP A 123 16.24 -1.43 -12.41
N THR A 124 15.23 -2.28 -12.31
CA THR A 124 15.40 -3.69 -11.95
C THR A 124 15.31 -4.56 -13.19
N VAL A 125 16.32 -5.40 -13.40
CA VAL A 125 16.31 -6.46 -14.41
C VAL A 125 15.91 -7.76 -13.74
N LYS A 126 14.96 -8.46 -14.34
CA LYS A 126 14.57 -9.82 -13.98
C LYS A 126 14.97 -10.75 -15.11
N ASN A 127 15.78 -11.76 -14.82
CA ASN A 127 15.92 -12.91 -15.71
C ASN A 127 14.68 -13.79 -15.50
N THR A 128 13.84 -13.92 -16.53
CA THR A 128 12.60 -14.71 -16.44
C THR A 128 12.82 -16.21 -16.61
N THR A 129 14.02 -16.61 -17.06
CA THR A 129 14.45 -18.01 -17.15
C THR A 129 14.70 -18.58 -15.76
N ASP A 130 15.49 -17.86 -14.96
CA ASP A 130 15.97 -18.32 -13.65
C ASP A 130 15.25 -17.67 -12.46
N THR A 131 14.38 -16.68 -12.71
CA THR A 131 13.64 -15.92 -11.70
C THR A 131 14.51 -15.18 -10.69
N ILE A 132 15.69 -14.76 -11.12
CA ILE A 132 16.65 -13.95 -10.37
C ILE A 132 16.65 -12.49 -10.84
N TYR A 133 17.14 -11.58 -9.99
CA TYR A 133 17.02 -10.14 -10.17
C TYR A 133 18.35 -9.44 -9.93
N ALA A 134 18.58 -8.35 -10.67
CA ALA A 134 19.71 -7.45 -10.47
C ALA A 134 19.31 -6.01 -10.78
N LEU A 135 20.06 -5.04 -10.25
CA LEU A 135 19.86 -3.63 -10.54
C LEU A 135 20.73 -3.19 -11.69
N VAL A 136 20.24 -2.26 -12.51
CA VAL A 136 21.04 -1.58 -13.53
C VAL A 136 21.99 -0.60 -12.85
N GLU A 137 23.30 -0.78 -13.06
CA GLU A 137 24.37 0.08 -12.54
C GLU A 137 24.94 1.03 -13.59
N ALA A 138 24.93 0.63 -14.86
CA ALA A 138 25.31 1.47 -15.99
C ALA A 138 24.49 1.14 -17.25
N VAL A 139 24.25 2.15 -18.08
CA VAL A 139 23.44 2.04 -19.31
C VAL A 139 24.26 2.51 -20.50
N THR A 140 24.32 1.67 -21.52
CA THR A 140 24.76 2.03 -22.87
C THR A 140 23.68 1.62 -23.87
N GLN A 141 23.87 1.91 -25.16
CA GLN A 141 22.86 1.62 -26.18
C GLN A 141 22.42 0.16 -26.20
N HIS A 142 23.36 -0.80 -26.16
CA HIS A 142 23.07 -2.23 -26.32
C HIS A 142 23.57 -3.11 -25.15
N ASN A 143 24.05 -2.48 -24.08
CA ASN A 143 24.62 -3.18 -22.94
C ASN A 143 24.25 -2.48 -21.63
N LEU A 144 23.75 -3.25 -20.68
CA LEU A 144 23.54 -2.86 -19.29
C LEU A 144 24.57 -3.56 -18.41
N THR A 145 25.21 -2.80 -17.51
CA THR A 145 25.95 -3.38 -16.38
C THR A 145 25.00 -3.58 -15.23
N LEU A 146 25.03 -4.76 -14.62
CA LEU A 146 24.12 -5.20 -13.57
C LEU A 146 24.86 -5.34 -12.25
N SER A 147 24.14 -5.25 -11.14
CA SER A 147 24.72 -5.40 -9.79
C SER A 147 25.12 -6.84 -9.45
N SER A 148 24.72 -7.81 -10.27
CA SER A 148 24.94 -9.24 -10.06
C SER A 148 24.93 -9.97 -11.41
N ASP A 149 25.68 -11.05 -11.50
CA ASP A 149 25.72 -11.92 -12.68
C ASP A 149 24.45 -12.77 -12.76
N ILE A 150 23.52 -12.35 -13.61
CA ILE A 150 22.20 -12.97 -13.73
C ILE A 150 21.81 -13.33 -15.16
N MET A 151 22.66 -13.10 -16.17
CA MET A 151 22.31 -13.31 -17.58
C MET A 151 23.34 -14.15 -18.31
N ALA A 152 22.87 -15.11 -19.09
CA ALA A 152 23.59 -15.76 -20.18
C ALA A 152 22.98 -15.41 -21.54
N THR A 153 23.67 -15.78 -22.63
CA THR A 153 23.20 -15.59 -24.00
C THR A 153 21.94 -16.42 -24.28
N GLY A 154 20.91 -15.80 -24.85
CA GLY A 154 19.66 -16.48 -25.20
C GLY A 154 18.64 -16.54 -24.07
N GLU A 155 18.91 -15.92 -22.93
CA GLU A 155 17.99 -15.87 -21.80
C GLU A 155 17.02 -14.69 -21.90
N ASN A 156 15.79 -14.93 -21.44
CA ASN A 156 14.74 -13.93 -21.46
C ASN A 156 14.84 -13.00 -20.25
N TYR A 157 14.50 -11.73 -20.46
CA TYR A 157 14.52 -10.74 -19.39
C TYR A 157 13.34 -9.76 -19.47
N GLU A 158 13.06 -9.16 -18.32
CA GLU A 158 12.14 -8.05 -18.14
C GLU A 158 12.86 -6.89 -17.43
N ILE A 159 12.63 -5.65 -17.85
CA ILE A 159 13.12 -4.45 -17.15
C ILE A 159 11.94 -3.73 -16.52
N ILE A 160 12.05 -3.46 -15.22
CA ILE A 160 11.06 -2.78 -14.40
C ILE A 160 11.63 -1.42 -13.99
N PRO A 161 11.06 -0.31 -14.46
CA PRO A 161 11.54 1.02 -14.12
C PRO A 161 11.42 1.31 -12.63
N SER A 162 12.43 2.00 -12.10
CA SER A 162 12.27 2.71 -10.83
C SER A 162 11.32 3.90 -10.99
N HIS A 163 10.62 4.25 -9.92
CA HIS A 163 9.64 5.34 -9.92
C HIS A 163 10.06 6.46 -8.98
N GLU A 164 9.92 7.70 -9.43
CA GLU A 164 10.13 8.89 -8.60
C GLU A 164 8.78 9.54 -8.30
N PHE A 165 8.28 9.34 -7.08
CA PHE A 165 7.13 10.05 -6.56
C PHE A 165 7.51 11.52 -6.34
N THR A 166 6.82 12.44 -7.00
CA THR A 166 7.02 13.89 -6.81
C THR A 166 5.74 14.49 -6.24
N PHE A 167 5.85 15.07 -5.05
CA PHE A 167 4.78 15.83 -4.43
C PHE A 167 4.70 17.25 -5.04
N ASN A 168 3.50 17.82 -5.05
CA ASN A 168 3.22 19.15 -5.57
C ASN A 168 3.82 20.25 -4.68
N GLN A 169 4.11 19.91 -3.41
CA GLN A 169 4.76 20.76 -2.43
C GLN A 169 5.57 19.93 -1.45
N GLN A 170 6.36 20.61 -0.60
CA GLN A 170 7.10 19.94 0.45
C GLN A 170 6.14 19.29 1.45
N VAL A 171 6.31 18.00 1.67
CA VAL A 171 5.63 17.27 2.74
C VAL A 171 6.54 17.20 3.95
N THR A 172 5.94 17.13 5.13
CA THR A 172 6.65 17.14 6.43
C THR A 172 6.61 15.79 7.13
N ARG A 173 5.75 14.89 6.65
CA ARG A 173 5.64 13.49 7.03
C ARG A 173 5.24 12.69 5.81
N ILE A 174 5.74 11.47 5.74
CA ILE A 174 5.35 10.51 4.72
C ILE A 174 4.90 9.21 5.36
N ASP A 175 3.84 8.64 4.81
CA ASP A 175 3.44 7.26 5.03
C ASP A 175 3.60 6.48 3.73
N ILE A 176 4.27 5.34 3.83
CA ILE A 176 4.61 4.47 2.72
C ILE A 176 3.90 3.14 2.94
N PHE A 177 3.18 2.70 1.91
CA PHE A 177 2.50 1.43 1.87
C PHE A 177 3.10 0.60 0.74
N THR A 178 3.57 -0.59 1.06
CA THR A 178 4.01 -1.59 0.09
C THR A 178 3.04 -2.75 0.19
N TYR A 179 2.20 -2.92 -0.84
CA TYR A 179 1.15 -3.93 -0.80
C TYR A 179 1.67 -5.30 -1.25
N ASP A 180 2.51 -5.32 -2.28
CA ASP A 180 2.98 -6.57 -2.89
C ASP A 180 4.50 -6.52 -3.12
N GLY A 181 5.15 -7.68 -3.05
CA GLY A 181 6.56 -7.80 -3.36
C GLY A 181 7.48 -7.05 -2.39
N LYS A 182 8.59 -6.53 -2.90
CA LYS A 182 9.60 -5.83 -2.09
C LYS A 182 10.00 -4.55 -2.81
N VAL A 183 10.07 -3.45 -2.09
CA VAL A 183 10.42 -2.13 -2.65
C VAL A 183 11.47 -1.45 -1.79
N ASP A 184 12.53 -1.00 -2.45
CA ASP A 184 13.52 -0.10 -1.87
C ASP A 184 13.07 1.34 -2.03
N TYR A 185 12.88 2.06 -0.93
CA TYR A 185 12.60 3.49 -0.94
C TYR A 185 13.85 4.29 -0.59
N GLN A 186 14.09 5.37 -1.32
CA GLN A 186 15.12 6.35 -1.01
C GLN A 186 14.52 7.74 -0.96
N LEU A 187 14.85 8.47 0.10
CA LEU A 187 14.32 9.79 0.38
C LEU A 187 15.38 10.84 0.04
N THR A 188 14.94 11.99 -0.50
CA THR A 188 15.80 13.17 -0.66
C THR A 188 15.22 14.34 0.12
N ARG A 189 16.10 15.18 0.67
CA ARG A 189 15.71 16.46 1.25
C ARG A 189 15.74 17.52 0.14
N ASP A 190 14.56 17.82 -0.39
CA ASP A 190 14.23 19.03 -1.16
C ASP A 190 15.20 19.41 -2.29
N ASN A 191 15.62 18.44 -3.11
CA ASN A 191 16.55 18.67 -4.23
C ASN A 191 17.95 19.18 -3.83
N VAL A 192 18.26 19.34 -2.54
CA VAL A 192 19.55 19.86 -2.06
C VAL A 192 20.60 18.75 -1.96
N LYS A 193 20.18 17.50 -1.75
CA LYS A 193 21.06 16.35 -1.54
C LYS A 193 20.70 15.17 -2.42
N ALA A 194 21.70 14.37 -2.75
CA ALA A 194 21.50 13.04 -3.33
C ALA A 194 20.55 12.21 -2.46
N TYR A 195 19.88 11.25 -3.09
CA TYR A 195 19.07 10.26 -2.40
C TYR A 195 19.85 9.61 -1.27
N GLY A 196 19.19 9.46 -0.11
CA GLY A 196 19.75 8.78 1.04
C GLY A 196 19.92 7.28 0.84
N HIS A 197 20.27 6.59 1.92
CA HIS A 197 20.30 5.13 1.95
C HIS A 197 18.90 4.54 1.72
N LYS A 198 18.89 3.29 1.29
CA LYS A 198 17.68 2.52 1.00
C LYS A 198 16.97 2.10 2.28
N ILE A 199 15.65 2.22 2.25
CA ILE A 199 14.72 1.65 3.22
C ILE A 199 13.99 0.53 2.48
N GLU A 200 14.33 -0.71 2.80
CA GLU A 200 13.69 -1.88 2.20
C GLU A 200 12.38 -2.17 2.94
N LEU A 201 11.28 -2.24 2.20
CA LEU A 201 9.95 -2.60 2.71
C LEU A 201 9.44 -3.84 1.98
N PHE A 202 8.78 -4.73 2.72
CA PHE A 202 8.24 -6.01 2.24
C PHE A 202 6.74 -5.88 1.90
N GLU A 203 6.15 -6.96 1.39
CA GLU A 203 4.71 -7.01 1.14
C GLU A 203 3.93 -6.79 2.43
N ASP A 204 2.72 -6.25 2.29
CA ASP A 204 1.83 -5.89 3.40
C ASP A 204 2.49 -5.03 4.50
N SER A 205 3.48 -4.22 4.13
CA SER A 205 4.19 -3.36 5.07
C SER A 205 3.76 -1.90 5.01
N PHE A 206 3.86 -1.28 6.18
CA PHE A 206 3.58 0.13 6.39
C PHE A 206 4.76 0.77 7.11
N TYR A 207 5.20 1.92 6.60
CA TYR A 207 6.27 2.69 7.22
C TYR A 207 5.91 4.17 7.26
N SER A 208 6.10 4.80 8.41
CA SER A 208 5.70 6.19 8.64
C SER A 208 6.85 6.93 9.31
N LEU A 209 7.18 8.11 8.78
CA LEU A 209 8.23 8.95 9.34
C LEU A 209 7.98 10.44 9.09
N ASP A 210 8.42 11.25 10.05
CA ASP A 210 8.46 12.70 9.91
C ASP A 210 9.74 13.07 9.14
N PHE A 211 9.58 13.57 7.92
CA PHE A 211 10.68 13.90 7.02
C PHE A 211 10.25 14.96 6.02
N PHE A 212 11.08 15.99 5.86
CA PHE A 212 10.86 17.06 4.87
C PHE A 212 11.34 16.60 3.50
N THR A 213 10.40 16.45 2.55
CA THR A 213 10.75 16.02 1.20
C THR A 213 9.76 16.51 0.15
N PHE A 214 10.25 16.65 -1.08
CA PHE A 214 9.43 16.77 -2.29
C PHE A 214 9.36 15.46 -3.07
N LYS A 215 10.29 14.54 -2.86
CA LYS A 215 10.52 13.41 -3.75
C LYS A 215 10.96 12.15 -3.03
N VAL A 216 10.41 11.02 -3.48
CA VAL A 216 10.80 9.69 -3.02
C VAL A 216 11.07 8.83 -4.25
N LYS A 217 12.25 8.22 -4.32
CA LYS A 217 12.54 7.18 -5.30
C LYS A 217 12.13 5.84 -4.72
N ALA A 218 11.48 5.03 -5.53
CA ALA A 218 11.10 3.66 -5.20
C ALA A 218 11.55 2.71 -6.31
N THR A 219 12.18 1.61 -5.92
CA THR A 219 12.67 0.57 -6.83
C THR A 219 12.10 -0.77 -6.40
N ALA A 220 11.32 -1.42 -7.26
CA ALA A 220 10.84 -2.77 -7.00
C ALA A 220 12.01 -3.76 -7.05
N VAL A 221 12.29 -4.44 -5.94
CA VAL A 221 13.38 -5.42 -5.80
C VAL A 221 12.94 -6.82 -6.23
N THR A 222 11.70 -7.19 -5.90
CA THR A 222 11.07 -8.44 -6.33
C THR A 222 9.76 -8.14 -7.04
N PHE A 223 9.42 -8.99 -8.02
CA PHE A 223 8.26 -8.80 -8.88
C PHE A 223 7.64 -10.11 -9.32
N THR A 224 6.34 -10.25 -9.13
CA THR A 224 5.56 -11.38 -9.61
C THR A 224 4.67 -10.91 -10.76
N ALA A 225 4.86 -11.41 -11.98
CA ALA A 225 4.11 -10.92 -13.15
C ALA A 225 2.58 -11.09 -13.04
N ALA A 226 2.11 -12.00 -12.18
CA ALA A 226 0.69 -12.20 -11.93
C ALA A 226 0.03 -11.06 -11.13
N THR A 227 0.79 -10.27 -10.36
CA THR A 227 0.28 -9.13 -9.61
C THR A 227 1.42 -8.11 -9.49
N PRO A 228 1.36 -6.98 -10.23
CA PRO A 228 2.44 -6.02 -10.20
C PRO A 228 2.69 -5.55 -8.78
N THR A 229 3.94 -5.26 -8.44
CA THR A 229 4.29 -4.67 -7.15
C THR A 229 3.59 -3.32 -7.03
N ARG A 230 2.72 -3.14 -6.02
CA ARG A 230 1.98 -1.89 -5.81
C ARG A 230 2.52 -1.12 -4.62
N SER A 231 2.65 0.19 -4.79
CA SER A 231 3.10 1.13 -3.77
C SER A 231 2.17 2.33 -3.68
N LYS A 232 1.91 2.80 -2.46
CA LYS A 232 1.22 4.07 -2.20
C LYS A 232 2.03 4.93 -1.26
N LEU A 233 2.17 6.20 -1.59
CA LEU A 233 2.72 7.23 -0.72
C LEU A 233 1.64 8.23 -0.33
N MET A 234 1.62 8.57 0.95
CA MET A 234 0.84 9.67 1.51
C MET A 234 1.82 10.71 2.04
N GLY A 235 1.80 11.92 1.48
CA GLY A 235 2.59 13.04 1.98
C GLY A 235 1.69 14.00 2.74
N TRP A 236 2.03 14.30 3.99
CA TRP A 236 1.26 15.20 4.86
C TRP A 236 1.93 16.57 4.99
N PHE A 237 1.14 17.64 4.88
CA PHE A 237 1.62 19.02 4.94
C PHE A 237 0.61 19.95 5.61
N ARG A 238 1.00 21.21 5.81
CA ARG A 238 0.11 22.30 6.22
C ARG A 238 -0.17 23.18 5.01
N GLU A 239 -1.41 23.62 4.85
CA GLU A 239 -1.72 24.61 3.82
C GLU A 239 -1.05 25.95 4.19
N GLY A 240 -0.30 26.53 3.24
CA GLY A 240 0.34 27.85 3.40
C GLY A 240 1.78 27.87 3.93
N GLY A 241 2.48 26.74 3.89
CA GLY A 241 3.93 26.63 4.11
C GLY A 241 4.77 26.82 2.85
#